data_AF-A0A7C7BT25-F1
#
_entry.id   AF-A0A7C7BT25-F1
#
_cell.length_a   1.000
_cell.length_b   1.000
_cell.length_c   1.000
_cell.angle_alpha   90.00
_cell.angle_beta   90.00
_cell.angle_gamma   90.00
#
_symmetry.space_group_name_H-M   'P 1'
#
loop_
_entity.id
_entity.type
_entity.pdbx_description
1 polymer ?
#
loop_
_entity_poly.entity_id
_entity_poly.type
_entity_poly.pdbx_seq_one_letter_code
_entity_poly.pdbx_strand_id
1 'polypeptide(L)'
;MTDRDISEIKELLSSPQKIVITTHSFPDGDAMGSSLALYNYLIQGEHEVTVIVPTRYPQFLRWMPGDDKVLVHNMERDKAEQLMSDATLIFCNDINSASRVGDVEKALVSASAVKILIDHHPNPDIDVNYMMSLTEASSTAELIYEFIDRLGDTDKINVAVAESIYAGILTDTGSFSYGSTSERAHQVAGEMIGRGADNLKIQGHIYQDNSLDRIQLLGYSLSEKLTLYPEYRAGYISLSKEELTKYNFRPG
;
A
#
# COMPACT_ATOMS: atom_id res chain seq x y z
N MET A 1 5.48 -5.30 -18.01
CA MET A 1 4.33 -6.19 -18.29
C MET A 1 3.81 -5.92 -19.70
N THR A 2 3.90 -6.90 -20.60
CA THR A 2 3.44 -6.80 -22.00
C THR A 2 1.94 -7.06 -22.14
N ASP A 3 1.35 -6.81 -23.30
CA ASP A 3 -0.08 -7.13 -23.56
C ASP A 3 -0.34 -8.64 -23.55
N ARG A 4 0.69 -9.43 -23.89
CA ARG A 4 0.65 -10.88 -23.75
C ARG A 4 0.56 -11.28 -22.28
N ASP A 5 1.39 -10.69 -21.42
CA ASP A 5 1.37 -10.94 -19.98
C ASP A 5 -0.02 -10.65 -19.39
N ILE A 6 -0.61 -9.49 -19.76
CA ILE A 6 -1.96 -9.11 -19.35
C ILE A 6 -3.00 -10.14 -19.80
N SER A 7 -2.90 -10.63 -21.05
CA SER A 7 -3.83 -11.64 -21.56
C SER A 7 -3.70 -12.98 -20.82
N GLU A 8 -2.47 -13.40 -20.50
CA GLU A 8 -2.22 -14.62 -19.72
C GLU A 8 -2.73 -14.48 -18.27
N ILE A 9 -2.50 -13.32 -17.63
CA ILE A 9 -3.04 -13.04 -16.29
C ILE A 9 -4.57 -12.99 -16.31
N LYS A 10 -5.18 -12.39 -17.33
CA LYS A 10 -6.64 -12.36 -17.49
C LYS A 10 -7.22 -13.77 -17.59
N GLU A 11 -6.54 -14.67 -18.30
CA GLU A 11 -6.93 -16.09 -18.37
C GLU A 11 -6.80 -16.78 -16.99
N LEU A 12 -5.71 -16.53 -16.24
CA LEU A 12 -5.57 -17.05 -14.87
C LEU A 12 -6.70 -16.57 -13.95
N LEU A 13 -7.13 -15.32 -14.10
CA LEU A 13 -8.22 -14.71 -13.33
C LEU A 13 -9.63 -15.06 -13.88
N SER A 14 -9.75 -15.83 -14.96
CA SER A 14 -11.04 -16.23 -15.54
C SER A 14 -11.81 -17.29 -14.72
N SER A 15 -11.13 -17.89 -13.75
CA SER A 15 -11.68 -18.88 -12.83
C SER A 15 -11.27 -18.56 -11.39
N PRO A 16 -12.04 -18.97 -10.37
CA PRO A 16 -11.68 -18.75 -8.97
C PRO A 16 -10.26 -19.25 -8.64
N GLN A 17 -9.51 -18.41 -7.92
CA GLN A 17 -8.10 -18.63 -7.55
C GLN A 17 -7.97 -18.49 -6.03
N LYS A 18 -6.90 -19.05 -5.47
CA LYS A 18 -6.44 -18.75 -4.12
C LYS A 18 -5.35 -17.71 -4.22
N ILE A 19 -5.66 -16.47 -3.88
CA ILE A 19 -4.80 -15.32 -4.11
C ILE A 19 -4.29 -14.81 -2.77
N VAL A 20 -2.98 -14.65 -2.67
CA VAL A 20 -2.39 -13.83 -1.61
C VAL A 20 -1.90 -12.51 -2.20
N ILE A 21 -2.13 -11.42 -1.49
CA ILE A 21 -1.54 -10.11 -1.76
C ILE A 21 -0.60 -9.79 -0.59
N THR A 22 0.64 -9.45 -0.86
CA THR A 22 1.63 -9.08 0.16
C THR A 22 2.34 -7.77 -0.21
N THR A 23 2.92 -7.12 0.79
CA THR A 23 3.59 -5.82 0.66
C THR A 23 4.71 -5.67 1.71
N HIS A 24 5.40 -4.53 1.74
CA HIS A 24 6.57 -4.31 2.58
C HIS A 24 6.24 -4.29 4.08
N SER A 25 7.29 -4.46 4.90
CA SER A 25 7.22 -4.31 6.35
C SER A 25 6.96 -2.87 6.73
N PHE A 26 6.22 -2.65 7.82
CA PHE A 26 5.66 -1.35 8.19
C PHE A 26 4.86 -0.71 7.04
N PRO A 27 3.81 -1.39 6.53
CA PRO A 27 3.01 -0.87 5.42
C PRO A 27 2.53 0.56 5.69
N ASP A 28 2.65 1.41 4.69
CA ASP A 28 2.10 2.75 4.71
C ASP A 28 0.79 2.83 3.90
N GLY A 29 0.37 4.05 3.56
CA GLY A 29 -0.89 4.27 2.86
C GLY A 29 -0.92 3.74 1.43
N ASP A 30 0.22 3.70 0.72
CA ASP A 30 0.25 3.17 -0.65
C ASP A 30 0.33 1.65 -0.67
N ALA A 31 1.14 1.07 0.23
CA ALA A 31 1.16 -0.37 0.47
C ALA A 31 -0.24 -0.93 0.81
N MET A 32 -0.95 -0.27 1.74
CA MET A 32 -2.31 -0.67 2.11
C MET A 32 -3.34 -0.30 1.03
N GLY A 33 -3.23 0.88 0.41
CA GLY A 33 -4.13 1.35 -0.64
C GLY A 33 -4.12 0.48 -1.88
N SER A 34 -2.94 0.19 -2.41
CA SER A 34 -2.78 -0.72 -3.54
C SER A 34 -3.27 -2.14 -3.22
N SER A 35 -2.90 -2.67 -2.05
CA SER A 35 -3.28 -4.03 -1.64
C SER A 35 -4.79 -4.18 -1.44
N LEU A 36 -5.43 -3.23 -0.77
CA LEU A 36 -6.88 -3.26 -0.53
C LEU A 36 -7.68 -2.92 -1.78
N ALA A 37 -7.17 -2.05 -2.66
CA ALA A 37 -7.78 -1.83 -3.98
C ALA A 37 -7.84 -3.13 -4.78
N LEU A 38 -6.70 -3.82 -4.87
CA LEU A 38 -6.60 -5.09 -5.58
C LEU A 38 -7.44 -6.19 -4.92
N TYR A 39 -7.46 -6.26 -3.58
CA TYR A 39 -8.35 -7.15 -2.83
C TYR A 39 -9.82 -6.95 -3.20
N ASN A 40 -10.31 -5.70 -3.10
CA ASN A 40 -11.71 -5.38 -3.38
C ASN A 40 -12.08 -5.57 -4.86
N TYR A 41 -11.12 -5.46 -5.78
CA TYR A 41 -11.31 -5.82 -7.18
C TYR A 41 -11.45 -7.34 -7.36
N LEU A 42 -10.48 -8.12 -6.84
CA LEU A 42 -10.41 -9.55 -7.07
C LEU A 42 -11.55 -10.34 -6.42
N ILE A 43 -12.04 -9.95 -5.24
CA ILE A 43 -13.18 -10.65 -4.60
C ILE A 43 -14.48 -10.55 -5.41
N GLN A 44 -14.61 -9.56 -6.31
CA GLN A 44 -15.76 -9.46 -7.22
C GLN A 44 -15.75 -10.58 -8.27
N GLY A 45 -14.59 -11.19 -8.54
CA GLY A 45 -14.40 -12.37 -9.39
C GLY A 45 -14.52 -13.70 -8.65
N GLU A 46 -15.08 -13.71 -7.44
CA GLU A 46 -15.22 -14.90 -6.58
C GLU A 46 -13.91 -15.59 -6.20
N HIS A 47 -12.77 -14.90 -6.31
CA HIS A 47 -11.48 -15.40 -5.84
C HIS A 47 -11.45 -15.48 -4.30
N GLU A 48 -10.73 -16.46 -3.76
CA GLU A 48 -10.39 -16.52 -2.34
C GLU A 48 -9.13 -15.67 -2.13
N VAL A 49 -9.32 -14.42 -1.68
CA VAL A 49 -8.22 -13.45 -1.56
C VAL A 49 -7.88 -13.19 -0.09
N THR A 50 -6.59 -13.24 0.25
CA THR A 50 -6.09 -12.79 1.55
C THR A 50 -4.99 -11.76 1.37
N VAL A 51 -5.11 -10.61 2.03
CA VAL A 51 -3.99 -9.67 2.18
C VAL A 51 -3.18 -10.08 3.40
N ILE A 52 -1.91 -10.41 3.20
CA ILE A 52 -0.97 -10.75 4.27
C ILE A 52 0.07 -9.65 4.35
N VAL A 53 0.15 -8.97 5.50
CA VAL A 53 1.19 -7.97 5.75
C VAL A 53 2.22 -8.49 6.75
N PRO A 54 3.50 -8.09 6.65
CA PRO A 54 4.53 -8.59 7.56
C PRO A 54 4.32 -8.12 9.01
N THR A 55 3.99 -6.84 9.18
CA THR A 55 3.89 -6.20 10.50
C THR A 55 2.57 -5.46 10.67
N ARG A 56 2.32 -5.00 11.90
CA ARG A 56 1.28 -3.98 12.12
C ARG A 56 1.62 -2.70 11.36
N TYR A 57 0.58 -1.94 11.05
CA TYR A 57 0.61 -0.68 10.34
C TYR A 57 -0.27 0.35 11.08
N PRO A 58 -0.18 1.64 10.73
CA PRO A 58 -0.78 2.72 11.51
C PRO A 58 -2.30 2.65 11.65
N GLN A 59 -2.82 3.11 12.80
CA GLN A 59 -4.26 3.08 13.10
C GLN A 59 -5.10 3.90 12.11
N PHE A 60 -4.53 4.98 11.57
CA PHE A 60 -5.20 5.87 10.62
C PHE A 60 -5.45 5.23 9.25
N LEU A 61 -4.99 4.00 9.00
CA LEU A 61 -5.29 3.22 7.78
C LEU A 61 -6.39 2.19 8.00
N ARG A 62 -6.81 1.95 9.25
CA ARG A 62 -7.75 0.87 9.62
C ARG A 62 -9.20 1.11 9.18
N TRP A 63 -9.51 2.28 8.62
CA TRP A 63 -10.82 2.61 8.08
C TRP A 63 -11.04 2.07 6.66
N MET A 64 -9.97 1.66 5.98
CA MET A 64 -10.02 1.30 4.57
C MET A 64 -10.87 0.04 4.33
N PRO A 65 -11.69 -0.01 3.27
CA PRO A 65 -12.53 -1.17 2.98
C PRO A 65 -11.74 -2.48 2.84
N GLY A 66 -12.10 -3.49 3.65
CA GLY A 66 -11.43 -4.80 3.67
C GLY A 66 -10.29 -4.93 4.68
N ASP A 67 -9.95 -3.88 5.42
CA ASP A 67 -8.92 -3.90 6.49
C ASP A 67 -9.18 -5.00 7.53
N ASP A 68 -10.44 -5.26 7.88
CA ASP A 68 -10.83 -6.27 8.86
C ASP A 68 -10.50 -7.71 8.43
N LYS A 69 -10.16 -7.91 7.15
CA LYS A 69 -9.74 -9.20 6.58
C LYS A 69 -8.23 -9.33 6.43
N VAL A 70 -7.46 -8.27 6.69
CA VAL A 70 -6.00 -8.28 6.57
C VAL A 70 -5.39 -9.16 7.67
N LEU A 71 -4.54 -10.10 7.26
CA LEU A 71 -3.81 -10.95 8.17
C LEU A 71 -2.43 -10.35 8.44
N VAL A 72 -2.10 -10.14 9.72
CA VAL A 72 -0.78 -9.67 10.14
C VAL A 72 0.10 -10.88 10.46
N HIS A 73 1.10 -11.15 9.63
CA HIS A 73 1.97 -12.33 9.73
C HIS A 73 2.56 -12.50 11.14
N ASN A 74 3.07 -11.42 11.74
CA ASN A 74 3.71 -11.50 13.06
C ASN A 74 2.73 -11.75 14.22
N MET A 75 1.42 -11.80 13.95
CA MET A 75 0.37 -12.17 14.91
C MET A 75 -0.26 -13.53 14.61
N GLU A 76 -0.35 -13.92 13.35
CA GLU A 76 -1.00 -15.16 12.88
C GLU A 76 -0.07 -15.96 11.94
N ARG A 77 1.18 -16.18 12.36
CA ARG A 77 2.26 -16.74 11.53
C ARG A 77 1.89 -18.06 10.83
N ASP A 78 1.48 -19.08 11.59
CA ASP A 78 1.22 -20.42 11.02
C ASP A 78 0.13 -20.38 9.94
N LYS A 79 -0.91 -19.57 10.16
CA LYS A 79 -2.00 -19.37 9.21
C LYS A 79 -1.53 -18.60 7.97
N ALA A 80 -0.70 -17.57 8.16
CA ALA A 80 -0.10 -16.82 7.06
C ALA A 80 0.76 -17.71 6.16
N GLU A 81 1.65 -18.50 6.77
CA GLU A 81 2.56 -19.41 6.06
C GLU A 81 1.77 -20.50 5.32
N GLN A 82 0.70 -21.03 5.91
CA GLN A 82 -0.19 -21.98 5.25
C GLN A 82 -0.89 -21.38 4.03
N LEU A 83 -1.47 -20.18 4.16
CA LEU A 83 -2.13 -19.49 3.04
C LEU A 83 -1.16 -19.15 1.91
N MET A 84 0.07 -18.75 2.24
CA MET A 84 1.14 -18.54 1.25
C MET A 84 1.49 -19.83 0.50
N SER A 85 1.55 -20.97 1.19
CA SER A 85 1.82 -22.28 0.58
C SER A 85 0.66 -22.78 -0.29
N ASP A 86 -0.59 -22.47 0.08
CA ASP A 86 -1.80 -22.92 -0.64
C ASP A 86 -2.20 -21.99 -1.78
N ALA A 87 -1.55 -20.82 -1.90
CA ALA A 87 -1.83 -19.84 -2.93
C ALA A 87 -1.54 -20.39 -4.34
N THR A 88 -2.41 -20.08 -5.29
CA THR A 88 -2.18 -20.31 -6.72
C THR A 88 -1.59 -19.07 -7.38
N LEU A 89 -1.93 -17.88 -6.88
CA LEU A 89 -1.37 -16.59 -7.29
C LEU A 89 -0.90 -15.79 -6.07
N ILE A 90 0.23 -15.10 -6.22
CA ILE A 90 0.72 -14.14 -5.23
C ILE A 90 0.99 -12.80 -5.92
N PHE A 91 0.34 -11.75 -5.45
CA PHE A 91 0.65 -10.37 -5.83
C PHE A 91 1.61 -9.76 -4.82
N CYS A 92 2.71 -9.24 -5.34
CA CYS A 92 3.77 -8.54 -4.64
C CYS A 92 3.59 -7.05 -4.93
N ASN A 93 2.88 -6.35 -4.04
CA ASN A 93 2.56 -4.94 -4.21
C ASN A 93 3.54 -4.07 -3.42
N ASP A 94 4.04 -3.03 -4.07
CA ASP A 94 4.82 -1.98 -3.43
C ASP A 94 6.12 -2.50 -2.76
N ILE A 95 6.74 -3.46 -3.43
CA ILE A 95 8.02 -4.05 -3.04
C ILE A 95 8.92 -4.21 -4.25
N ASN A 96 10.14 -3.70 -4.20
CA ASN A 96 11.13 -3.99 -5.23
C ASN A 96 11.98 -5.22 -4.91
N SER A 97 12.04 -5.70 -3.67
CA SER A 97 12.81 -6.89 -3.29
C SER A 97 12.09 -7.77 -2.28
N ALA A 98 12.38 -9.08 -2.30
CA ALA A 98 11.75 -10.04 -1.38
C ALA A 98 12.06 -9.72 0.09
N SER A 99 13.24 -9.18 0.39
CA SER A 99 13.63 -8.79 1.75
C SER A 99 12.76 -7.68 2.35
N ARG A 100 12.04 -6.90 1.52
CA ARG A 100 11.11 -5.85 1.99
C ARG A 100 9.91 -6.45 2.73
N VAL A 101 9.50 -7.69 2.43
CA VAL A 101 8.39 -8.36 3.11
C VAL A 101 8.78 -8.97 4.46
N GLY A 102 10.01 -8.75 4.94
CA GLY A 102 10.46 -9.14 6.28
C GLY A 102 10.26 -10.62 6.56
N ASP A 103 9.59 -10.96 7.67
CA ASP A 103 9.38 -12.34 8.10
C ASP A 103 8.57 -13.20 7.10
N VAL A 104 7.87 -12.58 6.14
CA VAL A 104 7.11 -13.28 5.07
C VAL A 104 8.04 -13.76 3.94
N GLU A 105 9.27 -13.25 3.84
CA GLU A 105 10.20 -13.46 2.72
C GLU A 105 10.41 -14.95 2.42
N LYS A 106 10.67 -15.75 3.45
CA LYS A 106 10.91 -17.18 3.29
C LYS A 106 9.70 -17.90 2.66
N ALA A 107 8.50 -17.60 3.15
CA ALA A 107 7.27 -18.17 2.62
C ALA A 107 7.06 -17.74 1.16
N LEU A 108 7.24 -16.45 0.87
CA LEU A 108 7.13 -15.89 -0.48
C LEU A 108 8.08 -16.56 -1.49
N VAL A 109 9.37 -16.65 -1.14
CA VAL A 109 10.39 -17.24 -2.03
C VAL A 109 10.14 -18.73 -2.25
N SER A 110 9.68 -19.45 -1.21
CA SER A 110 9.44 -20.90 -1.30
C SER A 110 8.13 -21.27 -2.01
N ALA A 111 7.19 -20.33 -2.16
CA ALA A 111 5.89 -20.60 -2.76
C ALA A 111 6.01 -20.99 -4.23
N SER A 112 5.28 -22.04 -4.63
CA SER A 112 5.18 -22.49 -6.03
C SER A 112 4.15 -21.70 -6.85
N ALA A 113 3.39 -20.82 -6.21
CA ALA A 113 2.40 -19.95 -6.83
C ALA A 113 3.01 -19.09 -7.95
N VAL A 114 2.17 -18.72 -8.92
CA VAL A 114 2.52 -17.70 -9.92
C VAL A 114 2.60 -16.35 -9.21
N LYS A 115 3.74 -15.66 -9.35
CA LYS A 115 4.01 -14.39 -8.67
C LYS A 115 3.91 -13.22 -9.65
N ILE A 116 3.22 -12.16 -9.25
CA ILE A 116 3.01 -10.94 -10.03
C ILE A 116 3.52 -9.76 -9.22
N LEU A 117 4.52 -9.04 -9.73
CA LEU A 117 4.98 -7.79 -9.14
C LEU A 117 4.21 -6.60 -9.73
N ILE A 118 3.72 -5.72 -8.85
CA ILE A 118 3.23 -4.38 -9.22
C ILE A 118 3.87 -3.39 -8.25
N ASP A 119 4.78 -2.56 -8.76
CA ASP A 119 5.63 -1.69 -7.93
C ASP A 119 6.15 -0.48 -8.71
N HIS A 120 6.38 0.63 -8.03
CA HIS A 120 6.93 1.86 -8.61
C HIS A 120 8.35 2.21 -8.11
N HIS A 121 8.94 1.39 -7.24
CA HIS A 121 10.29 1.62 -6.74
C HIS A 121 11.36 1.23 -7.79
N PRO A 122 12.55 1.86 -7.76
CA PRO A 122 13.64 1.52 -8.68
C PRO A 122 14.31 0.20 -8.31
N ASN A 123 14.96 -0.42 -9.30
CA ASN A 123 15.82 -1.60 -9.15
C ASN A 123 15.09 -2.83 -8.55
N PRO A 124 14.10 -3.40 -9.27
CA PRO A 124 13.45 -4.64 -8.83
C PRO A 124 14.45 -5.80 -8.76
N ASP A 125 14.51 -6.45 -7.60
CA ASP A 125 15.31 -7.60 -7.23
C ASP A 125 14.43 -8.65 -6.53
N ILE A 126 13.48 -9.18 -7.30
CA ILE A 126 12.52 -10.19 -6.85
C ILE A 126 12.21 -11.13 -8.02
N ASP A 127 12.23 -12.44 -7.74
CA ASP A 127 11.90 -13.47 -8.73
C ASP A 127 10.39 -13.61 -8.88
N VAL A 128 9.85 -13.21 -10.03
CA VAL A 128 8.41 -13.20 -10.33
C VAL A 128 8.14 -13.66 -11.76
N ASN A 129 6.93 -14.19 -11.98
CA ASN A 129 6.50 -14.64 -13.30
C ASN A 129 6.07 -13.45 -14.19
N TYR A 130 5.44 -12.44 -13.59
CA TYR A 130 5.00 -11.24 -14.29
C TYR A 130 5.38 -9.99 -13.49
N MET A 131 5.70 -8.91 -14.19
CA MET A 131 6.22 -7.68 -13.57
C MET A 131 5.68 -6.42 -14.24
N MET A 132 5.00 -5.58 -13.47
CA MET A 132 4.69 -4.18 -13.78
C MET A 132 5.51 -3.31 -12.83
N SER A 133 6.70 -2.88 -13.28
CA SER A 133 7.60 -2.01 -12.52
C SER A 133 7.83 -0.72 -13.31
N LEU A 134 7.27 0.40 -12.83
CA LEU A 134 7.26 1.69 -13.53
C LEU A 134 7.61 2.81 -12.55
N THR A 135 8.85 3.30 -12.60
CA THR A 135 9.39 4.30 -11.67
C THR A 135 8.83 5.71 -11.86
N GLU A 136 8.16 5.95 -12.98
CA GLU A 136 7.48 7.20 -13.31
C GLU A 136 6.09 7.31 -12.70
N ALA A 137 5.50 6.21 -12.22
CA ALA A 137 4.22 6.22 -11.55
C ALA A 137 4.34 6.86 -10.17
N SER A 138 3.33 7.61 -9.78
CA SER A 138 3.38 8.34 -8.52
C SER A 138 3.27 7.44 -7.30
N SER A 139 2.66 6.26 -7.46
CA SER A 139 2.46 5.27 -6.40
C SER A 139 2.10 3.91 -7.01
N THR A 140 2.23 2.83 -6.23
CA THR A 140 1.74 1.50 -6.60
C THR A 140 0.21 1.46 -6.73
N ALA A 141 -0.54 2.26 -5.96
CA ALA A 141 -1.99 2.39 -6.13
C ALA A 141 -2.39 2.95 -7.52
N GLU A 142 -1.61 3.88 -8.09
CA GLU A 142 -1.77 4.30 -9.50
C GLU A 142 -1.57 3.11 -10.44
N LEU A 143 -0.57 2.26 -10.19
CA LEU A 143 -0.33 1.07 -11.01
C LEU A 143 -1.43 0.00 -10.87
N ILE A 144 -2.09 -0.11 -9.72
CA ILE A 144 -3.27 -0.98 -9.57
C ILE A 144 -4.42 -0.50 -10.45
N TYR A 145 -4.63 0.82 -10.55
CA TYR A 145 -5.58 1.36 -11.52
C TYR A 145 -5.20 0.98 -12.95
N GLU A 146 -3.95 1.21 -13.37
CA GLU A 146 -3.47 0.85 -14.71
C GLU A 146 -3.60 -0.64 -15.00
N PHE A 147 -3.34 -1.49 -14.01
CA PHE A 147 -3.48 -2.93 -14.13
C PHE A 147 -4.94 -3.33 -14.41
N ILE A 148 -5.91 -2.78 -13.65
CA ILE A 148 -7.34 -3.03 -13.87
C ILE A 148 -7.80 -2.48 -15.22
N ASP A 149 -7.31 -1.31 -15.63
CA ASP A 149 -7.62 -0.73 -16.94
C ASP A 149 -7.10 -1.59 -18.10
N ARG A 150 -5.86 -2.09 -17.99
CA ARG A 150 -5.29 -3.00 -19.00
C ARG A 150 -5.99 -4.36 -19.06
N LEU A 151 -6.58 -4.82 -17.95
CA LEU A 151 -7.48 -5.99 -17.98
C LEU A 151 -8.80 -5.70 -18.70
N GLY A 152 -9.14 -4.43 -18.95
CA GLY A 152 -10.39 -3.98 -19.55
C GLY A 152 -11.57 -4.00 -18.57
N ASP A 153 -11.27 -3.89 -17.28
CA ASP A 153 -12.22 -4.12 -16.19
C ASP A 153 -12.49 -2.84 -15.36
N THR A 154 -12.32 -1.66 -15.96
CA THR A 154 -12.55 -0.39 -15.25
C THR A 154 -14.00 -0.23 -14.76
N ASP A 155 -14.96 -0.93 -15.36
CA ASP A 155 -16.34 -0.99 -14.88
C ASP A 155 -16.47 -1.66 -13.50
N LYS A 156 -15.50 -2.48 -13.09
CA LYS A 156 -15.43 -3.15 -11.77
C LYS A 156 -14.79 -2.31 -10.67
N ILE A 157 -14.32 -1.09 -10.99
CA ILE A 157 -13.84 -0.14 -9.98
C ILE A 157 -15.05 0.44 -9.25
N ASN A 158 -15.47 -0.25 -8.19
CA ASN A 158 -16.50 0.20 -7.26
C ASN A 158 -15.93 1.19 -6.23
N VAL A 159 -16.79 1.69 -5.34
CA VAL A 159 -16.40 2.68 -4.31
C VAL A 159 -15.25 2.18 -3.42
N ALA A 160 -15.24 0.90 -3.03
CA ALA A 160 -14.20 0.35 -2.15
C ALA A 160 -12.83 0.29 -2.84
N VAL A 161 -12.81 -0.07 -4.13
CA VAL A 161 -11.59 -0.02 -4.96
C VAL A 161 -11.16 1.43 -5.13
N ALA A 162 -12.09 2.33 -5.44
CA ALA A 162 -11.81 3.75 -5.68
C ALA A 162 -11.26 4.48 -4.44
N GLU A 163 -11.87 4.27 -3.26
CA GLU A 163 -11.39 4.84 -1.99
C GLU A 163 -9.96 4.35 -1.68
N SER A 164 -9.66 3.07 -1.94
CA SER A 164 -8.34 2.48 -1.67
C SER A 164 -7.27 3.01 -2.63
N ILE A 165 -7.57 3.11 -3.93
CA ILE A 165 -6.66 3.69 -4.93
C ILE A 165 -6.37 5.15 -4.59
N TYR A 166 -7.42 5.93 -4.30
CA TYR A 166 -7.27 7.35 -3.97
C TYR A 166 -6.42 7.54 -2.71
N ALA A 167 -6.63 6.72 -1.67
CA ALA A 167 -5.84 6.78 -0.45
C ALA A 167 -4.34 6.56 -0.69
N GLY A 168 -3.97 5.53 -1.47
CA GLY A 168 -2.57 5.24 -1.78
C GLY A 168 -1.88 6.36 -2.56
N ILE A 169 -2.53 6.86 -3.62
CA ILE A 169 -2.03 8.01 -4.39
C ILE A 169 -1.89 9.24 -3.48
N LEU A 170 -2.89 9.51 -2.64
CA LEU A 170 -2.87 10.66 -1.73
C LEU A 170 -1.68 10.60 -0.77
N THR A 171 -1.39 9.42 -0.19
CA THR A 171 -0.29 9.30 0.77
C THR A 171 1.08 9.41 0.12
N ASP A 172 1.29 8.73 -1.01
CA ASP A 172 2.63 8.65 -1.61
C ASP A 172 3.03 9.91 -2.38
N THR A 173 2.04 10.70 -2.79
CA THR A 173 2.28 12.04 -3.34
C THR A 173 2.36 13.13 -2.28
N GLY A 174 2.18 12.79 -0.99
CA GLY A 174 2.14 13.78 0.09
C GLY A 174 1.00 14.78 -0.08
N SER A 175 -0.18 14.29 -0.47
CA SER A 175 -1.29 15.11 -0.93
C SER A 175 -0.90 15.98 -2.13
N PHE A 176 -0.37 15.33 -3.17
CA PHE A 176 0.02 15.96 -4.45
C PHE A 176 1.06 17.09 -4.33
N SER A 177 1.89 17.02 -3.29
CA SER A 177 2.88 18.05 -2.95
C SER A 177 4.32 17.59 -3.16
N TYR A 178 4.56 16.29 -3.38
CA TYR A 178 5.88 15.73 -3.64
C TYR A 178 6.23 15.75 -5.13
N GLY A 179 7.52 15.68 -5.45
CA GLY A 179 8.02 15.66 -6.82
C GLY A 179 7.66 14.41 -7.62
N SER A 180 7.20 13.34 -6.95
CA SER A 180 6.61 12.14 -7.57
C SER A 180 5.22 12.39 -8.15
N THR A 181 4.56 13.51 -7.81
CA THR A 181 3.24 13.85 -8.31
C THR A 181 3.27 14.05 -9.83
N SER A 182 2.53 13.23 -10.56
CA SER A 182 2.43 13.27 -12.02
C SER A 182 1.07 13.81 -12.49
N GLU A 183 0.96 14.19 -13.77
CA GLU A 183 -0.34 14.47 -14.40
C GLU A 183 -1.27 13.27 -14.26
N ARG A 184 -0.72 12.06 -14.41
CA ARG A 184 -1.48 10.81 -14.34
C ARG A 184 -2.07 10.58 -12.96
N ALA A 185 -1.32 10.84 -11.89
CA ALA A 185 -1.79 10.78 -10.51
C ALA A 185 -3.06 11.62 -10.30
N HIS A 186 -3.08 12.85 -10.83
CA HIS A 186 -4.25 13.73 -10.77
C HIS A 186 -5.43 13.21 -11.58
N GLN A 187 -5.19 12.66 -12.79
CA GLN A 187 -6.24 12.08 -13.61
C GLN A 187 -6.90 10.89 -12.91
N VAL A 188 -6.09 9.93 -12.43
CA VAL A 188 -6.58 8.74 -11.73
C VAL A 188 -7.31 9.14 -10.45
N ALA A 189 -6.75 10.05 -9.64
CA ALA A 189 -7.42 10.55 -8.45
C ALA A 189 -8.78 11.21 -8.77
N GLY A 190 -8.85 12.02 -9.83
CA GLY A 190 -10.09 12.63 -10.29
C GLY A 190 -11.12 11.59 -10.74
N GLU A 191 -10.70 10.54 -11.42
CA GLU A 191 -11.56 9.42 -11.79
C GLU A 191 -12.08 8.67 -10.56
N MET A 192 -11.23 8.41 -9.55
CA MET A 192 -11.66 7.72 -8.33
C MET A 192 -12.72 8.53 -7.58
N ILE A 193 -12.58 9.87 -7.54
CA ILE A 193 -13.64 10.77 -7.03
C ILE A 193 -14.92 10.59 -7.85
N GLY A 194 -14.82 10.58 -9.19
CA GLY A 194 -15.95 10.35 -10.09
C GLY A 194 -16.64 8.99 -9.88
N ARG A 195 -15.92 7.99 -9.37
CA ARG A 195 -16.40 6.65 -9.01
C ARG A 195 -16.91 6.55 -7.57
N GLY A 196 -16.93 7.66 -6.84
CA GLY A 196 -17.53 7.77 -5.50
C GLY A 196 -16.54 7.74 -4.34
N ALA A 197 -15.23 7.83 -4.58
CA ALA A 197 -14.27 8.05 -3.50
C ALA A 197 -14.52 9.42 -2.84
N ASP A 198 -14.83 9.41 -1.54
CA ASP A 198 -15.01 10.64 -0.76
C ASP A 198 -13.64 11.18 -0.32
N ASN A 199 -13.05 12.02 -1.16
CA ASN A 199 -11.72 12.58 -0.93
C ASN A 199 -11.59 13.33 0.41
N LEU A 200 -12.65 14.01 0.87
CA LEU A 200 -12.64 14.74 2.13
C LEU A 200 -12.59 13.78 3.31
N LYS A 201 -13.40 12.72 3.29
CA LYS A 201 -13.39 11.67 4.31
C LYS A 201 -12.04 10.96 4.35
N ILE A 202 -11.50 10.58 3.18
CA ILE A 202 -10.20 9.91 3.07
C ILE A 202 -9.08 10.78 3.63
N GLN A 203 -9.01 12.05 3.22
CA GLN A 203 -8.04 13.02 3.74
C GLN A 203 -8.19 13.24 5.25
N GLY A 204 -9.44 13.29 5.73
CA GLY A 204 -9.76 13.39 7.15
C GLY A 204 -9.19 12.23 7.96
N HIS A 205 -9.41 10.99 7.51
CA HIS A 205 -8.86 9.82 8.19
C HIS A 205 -7.32 9.80 8.18
N ILE A 206 -6.69 10.10 7.06
CA ILE A 206 -5.22 10.00 6.93
C ILE A 206 -4.49 11.11 7.70
N TYR A 207 -4.93 12.36 7.58
CA TYR A 207 -4.17 13.50 8.08
C TYR A 207 -4.80 14.23 9.27
N GLN A 208 -6.10 14.03 9.52
CA GLN A 208 -6.83 14.81 10.52
C GLN A 208 -7.23 14.01 11.77
N ASP A 209 -7.07 12.69 11.77
CA ASP A 209 -7.29 11.84 12.96
C ASP A 209 -6.08 11.86 13.91
N ASN A 210 -5.86 13.00 14.55
CA ASN A 210 -4.72 13.23 15.44
C ASN A 210 -5.15 13.17 16.91
N SER A 211 -4.40 12.42 17.72
CA SER A 211 -4.55 12.50 19.18
C SER A 211 -4.07 13.85 19.71
N LEU A 212 -4.64 14.30 20.83
CA LEU A 212 -4.16 15.49 21.54
C LEU A 212 -2.65 15.37 21.84
N ASP A 213 -2.22 14.19 22.28
CA ASP A 213 -0.83 13.87 22.58
C ASP A 213 0.09 14.07 21.37
N ARG A 214 -0.33 13.65 20.17
CA ARG A 214 0.41 13.86 18.91
C ARG A 214 0.54 15.34 18.59
N ILE A 215 -0.55 16.11 18.72
CA ILE A 215 -0.54 17.56 18.47
C ILE A 215 0.36 18.29 19.47
N GLN A 216 0.29 17.92 20.76
CA GLN A 216 1.15 18.50 21.79
C GLN A 216 2.62 18.15 21.57
N LEU A 217 2.93 16.91 21.19
CA LEU A 217 4.29 16.49 20.86
C LEU A 217 4.84 17.26 19.66
N LEU A 218 4.04 17.49 18.62
CA LEU A 218 4.43 18.31 17.48
C LEU A 218 4.72 19.75 17.91
N GLY A 219 3.84 20.34 18.72
CA GLY A 219 4.04 21.68 19.28
C GLY A 219 5.36 21.79 20.05
N TYR A 220 5.61 20.85 20.96
CA TYR A 220 6.86 20.76 21.73
C TYR A 220 8.09 20.57 20.85
N SER A 221 8.00 19.71 19.83
CA SER A 221 9.07 19.45 18.88
C SER A 221 9.49 20.71 18.13
N LEU A 222 8.49 21.49 17.69
CA LEU A 222 8.72 22.73 16.95
C LEU A 222 9.21 23.88 17.85
N SER A 223 8.65 24.01 19.06
CA SER A 223 8.97 25.15 19.95
C SER A 223 10.25 24.96 20.75
N GLU A 224 10.50 23.75 21.26
CA GLU A 224 11.59 23.49 22.22
C GLU A 224 12.77 22.73 21.63
N LYS A 225 12.57 21.99 20.54
CA LYS A 225 13.55 21.01 20.04
C LYS A 225 14.13 21.36 18.67
N LEU A 226 13.50 22.26 17.92
CA LEU A 226 13.97 22.68 16.60
C LEU A 226 15.28 23.47 16.72
N THR A 227 16.33 22.95 16.07
CA THR A 227 17.61 23.63 15.92
C THR A 227 17.83 23.95 14.44
N LEU A 228 18.22 25.19 14.14
CA LEU A 228 18.45 25.67 12.77
C LEU A 228 19.93 26.00 12.55
N TYR A 229 20.43 25.64 11.37
CA TYR A 229 21.72 26.07 10.83
C TYR A 229 21.49 26.76 9.48
N PRO A 230 21.18 28.07 9.48
CA PRO A 230 20.87 28.81 8.25
C PRO A 230 21.98 28.76 7.20
N GLU A 231 23.25 28.71 7.64
CA GLU A 231 24.43 28.62 6.78
C GLU A 231 24.48 27.33 5.93
N TYR A 232 23.85 26.26 6.42
CA TYR A 232 23.74 24.99 5.71
C TYR A 232 22.34 24.76 5.10
N ARG A 233 21.41 25.71 5.28
CA ARG A 233 19.99 25.55 4.96
C ARG A 233 19.41 24.27 5.57
N ALA A 234 19.80 23.99 6.80
CA ALA A 234 19.45 22.76 7.50
C ALA A 234 18.78 23.07 8.84
N GLY A 235 17.93 22.15 9.28
CA GLY A 235 17.37 22.13 10.61
C GLY A 235 17.17 20.69 11.06
N TYR A 236 17.18 20.46 12.37
CA TYR A 236 16.88 19.15 12.94
C TYR A 236 16.06 19.28 14.22
N ILE A 237 15.31 18.22 14.51
CA ILE A 237 14.58 18.00 15.75
C ILE A 237 15.04 16.66 16.28
N SER A 238 15.33 16.57 17.57
CA SER A 238 15.59 15.31 18.25
C SER A 238 14.65 15.14 19.44
N LEU A 239 14.15 13.92 19.64
CA LEU A 239 13.29 13.57 20.76
C LEU A 239 13.90 12.39 21.50
N SER A 240 14.06 12.54 22.82
CA SER A 240 14.54 11.45 23.68
C SER A 240 13.41 10.44 23.95
N LYS A 241 13.77 9.22 24.37
CA LYS A 241 12.77 8.21 24.79
C LYS A 241 11.90 8.72 25.95
N GLU A 242 12.48 9.51 26.86
CA GLU A 242 11.75 10.11 27.98
C GLU A 242 10.73 11.14 27.48
N GLU A 243 11.10 11.96 26.49
CA GLU A 243 10.20 12.93 25.86
C GLU A 243 9.05 12.24 25.12
N LEU A 244 9.36 11.22 24.31
CA LEU A 244 8.34 10.40 23.66
C LEU A 244 7.39 9.75 24.67
N THR A 245 7.92 9.23 25.78
CA THR A 245 7.12 8.64 26.87
C THR A 245 6.23 9.69 27.53
N LYS A 246 6.75 10.90 27.79
CA LYS A 246 5.99 12.02 28.38
C LYS A 246 4.76 12.38 27.57
N TYR A 247 4.83 12.29 26.24
CA TYR A 247 3.71 12.57 25.34
C TYR A 247 3.00 11.29 24.85
N ASN A 248 3.10 10.18 25.59
CA ASN A 248 2.44 8.91 25.27
C ASN A 248 2.58 8.48 23.80
N PHE A 249 3.76 8.73 23.20
CA PHE A 249 3.99 8.44 21.79
C PHE A 249 3.67 6.98 21.46
N ARG A 250 2.95 6.78 20.36
CA ARG A 250 2.65 5.46 19.81
C ARG A 250 3.28 5.38 18.42
N PRO A 251 4.07 4.33 18.13
CA PRO A 251 4.52 4.06 16.77
C PRO A 251 3.32 3.87 15.86
N GLY A 252 3.32 4.57 14.72
CA GLY A 252 2.23 4.62 13.76
C GLY A 252 2.31 5.90 12.96
#